data_AF-A0A914JTJ5-F1
#
_entry.id   AF-A0A914JTJ5-F1
#
_cell.length_a   1.000
_cell.length_b   1.000
_cell.length_c   1.000
_cell.angle_alpha   90.00
_cell.angle_beta   90.00
_cell.angle_gamma   90.00
#
_symmetry.space_group_name_H-M   'P 1'
#
loop_
_entity.id
_entity.type
_entity.pdbx_description
1 polymer ?
#
loop_
_entity_poly.entity_id
_entity_poly.type
_entity_poly.pdbx_seq_one_letter_code
_entity_poly.pdbx_strand_id
1 'polypeptide(L)'
;MKNVHENVVIVAMDEESKKQISQQWPNLKILSWIIPCLKDSFNYGDGKYQLFFVFRSNLARSFLYFGKTIWMIQQDTFWRENLLETKIDKDQPKVDIIFDRASEGDSKIIAGGYYFAKPTCSSQIFFKQLSYDLERIYAPDNAYMTYLCSNKGSINCGLVPFK
;
A
#
# COMPACT_ATOMS: atom_id res chain seq x y z
N MET A 1 4.86 11.96 -18.15
CA MET A 1 3.47 11.46 -18.03
C MET A 1 2.56 12.66 -17.73
N LYS A 2 1.49 12.89 -18.51
CA LYS A 2 0.57 14.01 -18.24
C LYS A 2 -0.28 13.70 -17.00
N ASN A 3 -0.56 14.70 -16.18
CA ASN A 3 -1.48 14.66 -15.02
C ASN A 3 -1.12 13.71 -13.86
N VAL A 4 0.12 13.18 -13.80
CA VAL A 4 0.54 12.31 -12.68
C VAL A 4 0.45 13.01 -11.33
N HIS A 5 0.86 14.28 -11.26
CA HIS A 5 0.84 15.04 -9.99
C HIS A 5 -0.57 15.23 -9.43
N GLU A 6 -1.61 15.19 -10.27
CA GLU A 6 -3.01 15.33 -9.83
C GLU A 6 -3.56 14.05 -9.20
N ASN A 7 -2.99 12.90 -9.59
CA ASN A 7 -3.40 11.55 -9.23
C ASN A 7 -2.51 10.90 -8.16
N VAL A 8 -1.47 11.60 -7.71
CA VAL A 8 -0.55 11.13 -6.68
C VAL A 8 -0.72 11.96 -5.41
N VAL A 9 -0.75 11.27 -4.28
CA VAL A 9 -0.58 11.86 -2.95
C VAL A 9 0.67 11.25 -2.34
N ILE A 10 1.64 12.09 -1.99
CA ILE A 10 2.80 11.66 -1.23
C ILE A 10 2.50 11.79 0.25
N VAL A 11 2.81 10.75 1.01
CA VAL A 11 2.78 10.81 2.47
C VAL A 11 4.20 11.10 2.95
N ALA A 12 4.39 12.26 3.57
CA ALA A 12 5.65 12.63 4.20
C ALA A 12 5.52 12.41 5.72
N MET A 13 6.44 11.62 6.30
CA MET A 13 6.44 11.28 7.73
C MET A 13 7.38 12.15 8.57
N ASP A 14 8.12 13.04 7.93
CA ASP A 14 9.04 13.99 8.53
C ASP A 14 9.01 15.34 7.77
N GLU A 15 9.46 16.40 8.44
CA GLU A 15 9.42 17.76 7.87
C GLU A 15 10.46 17.96 6.76
N GLU A 16 11.59 17.24 6.80
CA GLU A 16 12.65 17.39 5.80
C GLU A 16 12.17 16.86 4.44
N SER A 17 11.64 15.64 4.41
CA SER A 17 11.05 15.05 3.20
C SER A 17 9.94 15.91 2.63
N LYS A 18 9.02 16.41 3.47
CA LYS A 18 7.95 17.32 3.03
C LYS A 18 8.52 18.58 2.39
N LYS A 19 9.51 19.21 3.03
CA LYS A 19 10.15 20.44 2.54
C LYS A 19 10.83 20.21 1.20
N GLN A 20 11.68 19.19 1.09
CA GLN A 20 12.42 18.87 -0.13
C GLN A 20 11.47 18.57 -1.29
N ILE A 21 10.45 17.74 -1.06
CA ILE A 21 9.46 17.37 -2.10
C ILE A 21 8.64 18.59 -2.53
N SER A 22 8.23 19.45 -1.59
CA SER A 22 7.48 20.67 -1.91
C SER A 22 8.30 21.68 -2.73
N GLN A 23 9.60 21.77 -2.47
CA GLN A 23 10.51 22.66 -3.21
C GLN A 23 10.71 22.18 -4.65
N GLN A 24 10.85 20.88 -4.85
CA GLN A 24 11.09 20.29 -6.17
C GLN A 24 9.79 20.12 -6.98
N TRP A 25 8.67 19.80 -6.34
CA TRP A 25 7.36 19.55 -6.96
C TRP A 25 6.23 20.32 -6.24
N PRO A 26 6.12 21.64 -6.45
CA PRO A 26 5.21 22.50 -5.69
C PRO A 26 3.72 22.19 -5.90
N ASN A 27 3.37 21.53 -7.00
CA ASN A 27 1.97 21.19 -7.33
C ASN A 27 1.56 19.78 -6.86
N LEU A 28 2.47 19.04 -6.22
CA LEU A 28 2.18 17.70 -5.73
C LEU A 28 1.39 17.78 -4.42
N LYS A 29 0.36 16.94 -4.28
CA LYS A 29 -0.38 16.82 -3.02
C LYS A 29 0.48 16.05 -2.02
N ILE A 30 0.81 16.68 -0.90
CA ILE A 30 1.59 16.07 0.18
C ILE A 30 0.73 16.00 1.44
N LEU A 31 0.48 14.79 1.91
CA LEU A 31 -0.11 14.53 3.23
C LEU A 31 1.04 14.46 4.24
N SER A 32 1.12 15.46 5.11
CA SER A 32 2.10 15.49 6.21
C SER A 32 1.54 14.71 7.39
N TRP A 33 2.20 13.62 7.77
CA TRP A 33 1.86 12.83 8.95
C TRP A 33 3.11 12.62 9.79
N ILE A 34 3.46 13.63 10.59
CA ILE A 34 4.73 13.65 11.33
C ILE A 34 4.65 12.69 12.51
N ILE A 35 5.42 11.62 12.46
CA ILE A 35 5.55 10.66 13.57
C ILE A 35 6.98 10.75 14.11
N PRO A 36 7.21 11.37 15.29
CA PRO A 36 8.56 11.63 15.79
C PRO A 36 9.47 10.41 15.87
N CYS A 37 8.93 9.20 16.10
CA CYS A 37 9.73 7.98 16.15
C CYS A 37 10.05 7.39 14.77
N LEU A 38 9.32 7.76 13.71
CA LEU A 38 9.59 7.30 12.33
C LEU A 38 10.47 8.26 11.53
N LYS A 39 10.87 9.40 12.11
CA LYS A 39 11.79 10.35 11.45
C LYS A 39 13.20 9.78 11.27
N ASP A 40 13.62 8.92 12.19
CA ASP A 40 14.96 8.32 12.19
C ASP A 40 14.90 6.98 11.43
N SER A 41 16.01 6.62 10.79
CA SER A 41 16.16 5.30 10.18
C SER A 41 15.84 4.17 11.16
N PHE A 42 15.19 3.14 10.66
CA PHE A 42 14.85 1.93 11.41
C PHE A 42 15.11 0.71 10.55
N ASN A 43 15.44 -0.41 11.19
CA ASN A 43 15.72 -1.68 10.53
C ASN A 43 14.49 -2.58 10.49
N TYR A 44 14.53 -3.55 9.60
CA TYR A 44 13.59 -4.66 9.63
C TYR A 44 13.69 -5.39 10.99
N GLY A 45 12.55 -5.66 11.62
CA GLY A 45 12.51 -6.24 12.97
C GLY A 45 12.39 -5.20 14.11
N ASP A 46 12.50 -3.90 13.81
CA ASP A 46 12.28 -2.86 14.82
C ASP A 46 10.78 -2.60 15.05
N GLY A 47 10.44 -2.15 16.26
CA GLY A 47 9.07 -1.71 16.60
C GLY A 47 8.59 -0.53 15.74
N LYS A 48 9.52 0.31 15.26
CA LYS A 48 9.24 1.40 14.32
C LYS A 48 8.76 0.86 12.96
N TYR A 49 9.32 -0.26 12.50
CA TYR A 49 8.87 -0.92 11.27
C TYR A 49 7.44 -1.45 11.41
N GLN A 50 7.10 -2.00 12.59
CA GLN A 50 5.72 -2.40 12.90
C GLN A 50 4.75 -1.22 12.86
N LEU A 51 5.13 -0.08 13.44
CA LEU A 51 4.30 1.13 13.40
C LEU A 51 4.05 1.61 11.98
N PHE A 52 5.05 1.49 11.09
CA PHE A 52 4.87 1.79 9.67
C PHE A 52 3.84 0.87 9.01
N PHE A 53 3.81 -0.42 9.34
CA PHE A 53 2.77 -1.35 8.86
C PHE A 53 1.36 -1.01 9.37
N VAL A 54 1.24 -0.60 10.63
CA VAL A 54 -0.03 -0.14 11.22
C VAL A 54 -0.52 1.12 10.50
N PHE A 55 0.37 2.08 10.26
CA PHE A 55 0.05 3.28 9.47
C PHE A 55 -0.39 2.90 8.04
N ARG A 56 0.47 2.12 7.36
CA ARG A 56 0.21 1.24 6.21
C ARG A 56 -1.26 0.95 5.96
N SER A 57 -1.71 0.00 6.76
CA SER A 57 -3.02 -0.61 6.71
C SER A 57 -4.15 0.39 7.04
N ASN A 58 -3.95 1.27 8.03
CA ASN A 58 -4.95 2.26 8.42
C ASN A 58 -5.17 3.33 7.34
N LEU A 59 -4.12 3.73 6.63
CA LEU A 59 -4.23 4.66 5.52
C LEU A 59 -5.06 4.05 4.38
N ALA A 60 -4.74 2.82 3.99
CA ALA A 60 -5.52 2.10 2.99
C ALA A 60 -6.99 1.92 3.42
N ARG A 61 -7.23 1.49 4.66
CA ARG A 61 -8.58 1.39 5.24
C ARG A 61 -9.35 2.70 5.10
N SER A 62 -8.70 3.83 5.37
CA SER A 62 -9.34 5.15 5.31
C SER A 62 -9.73 5.54 3.89
N PHE A 63 -8.84 5.37 2.91
CA PHE A 63 -9.17 5.64 1.51
C PHE A 63 -10.31 4.77 1.01
N LEU A 64 -10.30 3.48 1.34
CA LEU A 64 -11.36 2.55 0.94
C LEU A 64 -12.70 2.89 1.59
N TYR A 65 -12.70 3.33 2.85
CA TYR A 65 -13.90 3.83 3.53
C TYR A 65 -14.50 5.05 2.81
N PHE A 66 -13.66 5.94 2.26
CA PHE A 66 -14.11 7.07 1.43
C PHE A 66 -14.42 6.70 -0.03
N GLY A 67 -14.54 5.41 -0.36
CA GLY A 67 -14.87 4.95 -1.70
C GLY A 67 -13.77 5.19 -2.73
N LYS A 68 -12.51 5.33 -2.31
CA LYS A 68 -11.37 5.56 -3.21
C LYS A 68 -10.70 4.25 -3.58
N THR A 69 -10.55 4.04 -4.89
CA THR A 69 -9.64 3.04 -5.44
C THR A 69 -8.22 3.59 -5.40
N ILE A 70 -7.27 2.83 -4.87
CA ILE A 70 -5.89 3.31 -4.67
C ILE A 70 -4.86 2.31 -5.15
N TRP A 71 -3.73 2.84 -5.63
CA TRP A 71 -2.45 2.15 -5.58
C TRP A 71 -1.69 2.62 -4.33
N MET A 72 -1.32 1.67 -3.46
CA MET A 72 -0.34 1.90 -2.39
C MET A 72 1.03 1.51 -2.91
N ILE A 73 2.01 2.39 -2.79
CA ILE A 73 3.32 2.22 -3.39
C ILE A 73 4.38 2.74 -2.42
N GLN A 74 5.36 1.90 -2.10
CA GLN A 74 6.52 2.27 -1.31
C GLN A 74 7.58 2.97 -2.19
N GLN A 75 8.35 3.89 -1.60
CA GLN A 75 9.30 4.77 -2.30
C GLN A 75 10.45 4.05 -3.03
N ASP A 76 10.74 2.81 -2.66
CA ASP A 76 11.78 1.96 -3.24
C ASP A 76 11.27 1.08 -4.41
N THR A 77 10.11 1.42 -4.98
CA THR A 77 9.51 0.70 -6.10
C THR A 77 9.72 1.41 -7.43
N PHE A 78 10.12 0.68 -8.47
CA PHE A 78 10.17 1.16 -9.86
C PHE A 78 8.97 0.63 -10.66
N TRP A 79 8.37 1.49 -11.49
CA TRP A 79 7.29 1.08 -12.40
C TRP A 79 7.81 0.93 -13.82
N ARG A 80 7.47 -0.20 -14.45
CA ARG A 80 7.83 -0.49 -15.84
C ARG A 80 6.87 0.14 -16.85
N GLU A 81 5.66 0.51 -16.41
CA GLU A 81 4.60 1.09 -17.23
C GLU A 81 3.89 2.22 -16.48
N ASN A 82 3.11 3.05 -17.20
CA ASN A 82 2.28 4.07 -16.57
C ASN A 82 1.09 3.44 -15.83
N LEU A 83 1.06 3.54 -14.50
CA LEU A 83 -0.01 2.99 -13.66
C LEU A 83 -1.39 3.60 -13.90
N LEU A 84 -1.47 4.78 -14.52
CA LEU A 84 -2.75 5.40 -14.91
C LEU A 84 -3.32 4.80 -16.20
N GLU A 85 -2.49 4.13 -17.00
CA GLU A 85 -2.86 3.54 -18.29
C GLU A 85 -2.94 2.01 -18.23
N THR A 86 -2.42 1.40 -17.16
CA THR A 86 -2.49 -0.05 -16.97
C THR A 86 -3.94 -0.52 -16.86
N LYS A 87 -4.22 -1.70 -17.44
CA LYS A 87 -5.56 -2.32 -17.46
C LYS A 87 -5.66 -3.50 -16.50
N ILE A 88 -4.71 -3.64 -15.57
CA ILE A 88 -4.62 -4.77 -14.64
C ILE A 88 -5.94 -4.99 -13.87
N ASP A 89 -6.63 -3.93 -13.48
CA ASP A 89 -7.91 -3.98 -12.78
C ASP A 89 -9.07 -4.41 -13.69
N LYS A 90 -9.06 -3.97 -14.95
CA LYS A 90 -10.05 -4.31 -15.98
C LYS A 90 -9.94 -5.77 -16.41
N ASP A 91 -8.72 -6.29 -16.46
CA ASP A 91 -8.43 -7.69 -16.79
C ASP A 91 -8.80 -8.63 -15.62
N GLN A 92 -8.94 -8.09 -14.40
CA GLN A 92 -9.30 -8.82 -13.17
C GLN A 92 -10.51 -8.19 -12.45
N PRO A 93 -11.71 -8.18 -13.09
CA PRO A 93 -12.85 -7.38 -12.59
C PRO A 93 -13.40 -7.89 -11.25
N LYS A 94 -13.32 -9.20 -11.00
CA LYS A 94 -13.81 -9.87 -9.77
C LYS A 94 -12.85 -9.80 -8.59
N VAL A 95 -11.63 -9.30 -8.81
CA VAL A 95 -10.61 -9.18 -7.76
C VAL A 95 -10.83 -7.90 -6.96
N ASP A 96 -10.80 -8.02 -5.64
CA ASP A 96 -10.95 -6.94 -4.67
C ASP A 96 -9.63 -6.16 -4.48
N ILE A 97 -8.52 -6.90 -4.34
CA ILE A 97 -7.17 -6.37 -4.14
C ILE A 97 -6.18 -7.12 -5.03
N ILE A 98 -5.33 -6.40 -5.74
CA ILE A 98 -4.28 -6.93 -6.62
C ILE A 98 -2.93 -6.60 -5.98
N PHE A 99 -2.14 -7.61 -5.68
CA PHE A 99 -0.84 -7.47 -5.04
C PHE A 99 0.31 -7.73 -6.02
N ASP A 100 1.47 -7.14 -5.75
CA ASP A 100 2.73 -7.60 -6.36
C ASP A 100 3.37 -8.72 -5.51
N ARG A 101 4.38 -9.37 -6.06
CA ARG A 101 5.07 -10.52 -5.44
C ARG A 101 6.38 -10.08 -4.81
N ALA A 102 6.69 -10.65 -3.65
CA ALA A 102 7.97 -10.41 -2.98
C ALA A 102 9.16 -11.11 -3.67
N SER A 103 8.90 -12.12 -4.52
CA SER A 103 9.94 -12.84 -5.26
C SER A 103 9.40 -13.37 -6.59
N GLU A 104 10.31 -13.68 -7.52
CA GLU A 104 10.00 -14.36 -8.78
C GLU A 104 9.48 -15.79 -8.55
N GLY A 105 8.80 -16.35 -9.55
CA GLY A 105 8.31 -17.73 -9.57
C GLY A 105 6.93 -17.97 -8.93
N ASP A 106 6.69 -19.20 -8.47
CA ASP A 106 5.43 -19.65 -7.84
C ASP A 106 5.24 -19.17 -6.40
N SER A 107 6.09 -18.25 -5.93
CA SER A 107 5.95 -17.63 -4.63
C SER A 107 4.62 -16.91 -4.54
N LYS A 108 3.81 -17.32 -3.57
CA LYS A 108 2.55 -16.65 -3.22
C LYS A 108 2.75 -15.55 -2.20
N ILE A 109 4.00 -15.23 -1.84
CA ILE A 109 4.30 -14.19 -0.86
C ILE A 109 4.05 -12.83 -1.52
N ILE A 110 3.10 -12.11 -0.95
CA ILE A 110 2.73 -10.76 -1.33
C ILE A 110 3.88 -9.79 -1.00
N ALA A 111 4.09 -8.78 -1.85
CA ALA A 111 4.84 -7.57 -1.49
C ALA A 111 3.89 -6.58 -0.78
N GLY A 112 4.03 -6.43 0.53
CA GLY A 112 3.10 -5.61 1.34
C GLY A 112 3.14 -4.10 1.03
N GLY A 113 4.18 -3.63 0.35
CA GLY A 113 4.36 -2.23 -0.04
C GLY A 113 3.81 -1.85 -1.41
N TYR A 114 3.24 -2.80 -2.15
CA TYR A 114 2.73 -2.53 -3.49
C TYR A 114 1.43 -3.30 -3.76
N TYR A 115 0.32 -2.56 -3.85
CA TYR A 115 -0.98 -3.15 -4.17
C TYR A 115 -1.98 -2.14 -4.72
N PHE A 116 -2.94 -2.65 -5.48
CA PHE A 116 -4.13 -1.96 -5.93
C PHE A 116 -5.35 -2.46 -5.18
N ALA A 117 -6.09 -1.58 -4.51
CA ALA A 117 -7.27 -1.94 -3.75
C ALA A 117 -8.51 -1.19 -4.24
N LYS A 118 -9.57 -1.96 -4.53
CA LYS A 118 -10.90 -1.42 -4.84
C LYS A 118 -11.71 -1.27 -3.54
N PRO A 119 -12.58 -0.26 -3.40
CA PRO A 119 -13.35 0.01 -2.18
C PRO A 119 -14.55 -0.94 -2.00
N THR A 120 -14.35 -2.25 -2.17
CA THR A 120 -15.38 -3.26 -1.96
C THR A 120 -15.57 -3.53 -0.46
N CYS A 121 -16.71 -4.11 -0.08
CA CYS A 121 -16.97 -4.53 1.30
C CYS A 121 -15.87 -5.48 1.80
N SER A 122 -15.44 -6.42 0.95
CA SER A 122 -14.36 -7.36 1.24
C SER A 122 -13.02 -6.66 1.49
N SER A 123 -12.62 -5.69 0.66
CA SER A 123 -11.40 -4.91 0.90
C SER A 123 -11.45 -4.14 2.21
N GLN A 124 -12.60 -3.55 2.55
CA GLN A 124 -12.76 -2.83 3.81
C GLN A 124 -12.62 -3.76 5.02
N ILE A 125 -13.22 -4.96 4.96
CA ILE A 125 -13.08 -5.99 6.00
C ILE A 125 -11.62 -6.44 6.10
N PHE A 126 -10.96 -6.68 4.96
CA PHE A 126 -9.55 -7.08 4.90
C PHE A 126 -8.64 -6.07 5.62
N PHE A 127 -8.70 -4.79 5.25
CA PHE A 127 -7.84 -3.77 5.87
C PHE A 127 -8.25 -3.44 7.30
N LYS A 128 -9.54 -3.57 7.66
CA LYS A 128 -9.98 -3.48 9.07
C LYS A 128 -9.34 -4.58 9.91
N GLN A 129 -9.34 -5.83 9.45
CA GLN A 129 -8.73 -6.95 10.15
C GLN A 129 -7.21 -6.76 10.23
N LEU A 130 -6.55 -6.48 9.10
CA LEU A 130 -5.12 -6.24 9.02
C LEU A 130 -4.65 -5.15 9.99
N SER A 131 -5.31 -3.98 10.02
CA SER A 131 -4.96 -2.91 10.97
C SER A 131 -5.17 -3.33 12.41
N TYR A 132 -6.29 -3.99 12.72
CA TYR A 132 -6.59 -4.45 14.07
C TYR A 132 -5.53 -5.45 14.59
N ASP A 133 -5.10 -6.37 13.75
CA ASP A 133 -4.11 -7.39 14.15
C ASP A 133 -2.71 -6.81 14.26
N LEU A 134 -2.27 -5.97 13.32
CA LEU A 134 -0.95 -5.35 13.34
C LEU A 134 -0.75 -4.41 14.54
N GLU A 135 -1.82 -3.84 15.10
CA GLU A 135 -1.77 -3.08 16.35
C GLU A 135 -1.48 -3.96 17.59
N ARG A 136 -1.74 -5.27 17.51
CA ARG A 136 -1.72 -6.19 18.65
C ARG A 136 -0.65 -7.27 18.55
N ILE A 137 -0.26 -7.62 17.33
CA ILE A 137 0.66 -8.71 17.02
C ILE A 137 1.81 -8.14 16.21
N TYR A 138 3.02 -8.43 16.65
CA TYR A 138 4.22 -8.12 15.89
C TYR A 138 4.32 -9.08 14.69
N ALA A 139 4.04 -8.57 13.49
CA ALA A 139 4.04 -9.37 12.27
C ALA A 139 4.34 -8.50 11.05
N PRO A 140 5.18 -8.97 10.12
CA PRO A 140 5.34 -8.34 8.81
C PRO A 140 4.00 -8.28 8.08
N ASP A 141 3.62 -7.11 7.57
CA ASP A 141 2.33 -6.96 6.91
C ASP A 141 2.22 -7.80 5.64
N ASN A 142 3.31 -7.98 4.90
CA ASN A 142 3.37 -8.80 3.71
C ASN A 142 3.03 -10.28 4.00
N ALA A 143 3.55 -10.83 5.10
CA ALA A 143 3.24 -12.17 5.56
C ALA A 143 1.78 -12.28 6.02
N TYR A 144 1.29 -11.29 6.75
CA TYR A 144 -0.08 -11.28 7.23
C TYR A 144 -1.11 -11.10 6.11
N MET A 145 -0.83 -10.21 5.14
CA MET A 145 -1.61 -10.05 3.93
C MET A 145 -1.66 -11.36 3.13
N THR A 146 -0.52 -12.07 3.02
CA THR A 146 -0.46 -13.40 2.36
C THR A 146 -1.38 -14.41 3.06
N TYR A 147 -1.34 -14.43 4.39
CA TYR A 147 -2.23 -15.27 5.20
C TYR A 147 -3.71 -14.92 4.97
N LEU A 148 -4.08 -13.64 5.07
CA LEU A 148 -5.46 -13.18 4.89
C LEU A 148 -5.99 -13.50 3.48
N CYS A 149 -5.17 -13.34 2.45
CA CYS A 149 -5.53 -13.70 1.07
C CYS A 149 -5.64 -15.22 0.83
N SER A 150 -4.92 -16.02 1.61
CA SER A 150 -4.97 -17.49 1.51
C SER A 150 -6.20 -18.07 2.21
N ASN A 151 -6.82 -17.32 3.13
CA ASN A 151 -8.00 -17.75 3.85
C ASN A 151 -9.24 -17.61 2.95
N LYS A 152 -9.68 -18.73 2.36
CA LYS A 152 -10.77 -18.77 1.39
C LYS A 152 -12.10 -18.37 2.04
N GLY A 153 -12.78 -17.36 1.48
CA GLY A 153 -14.20 -17.13 1.73
C GLY A 153 -14.63 -15.66 1.88
N SER A 154 -13.71 -14.72 2.12
CA SER A 154 -14.07 -13.32 2.41
C SER A 154 -13.48 -12.28 1.45
N ILE A 155 -12.39 -12.62 0.74
CA ILE A 155 -11.66 -11.70 -0.13
C ILE A 155 -11.20 -12.40 -1.41
N ASN A 156 -11.35 -11.74 -2.57
CA ASN A 156 -10.75 -12.19 -3.82
C ASN A 156 -9.45 -11.41 -4.05
N CYS A 157 -8.31 -12.04 -3.76
CA CYS A 157 -7.00 -11.47 -4.05
C CYS A 157 -6.49 -11.93 -5.42
N GLY A 158 -5.91 -11.00 -6.18
CA GLY A 158 -5.22 -11.25 -7.44
C GLY A 158 -3.75 -10.84 -7.34
N LEU A 159 -3.00 -11.15 -8.38
CA LEU A 159 -1.58 -10.79 -8.49
C LEU A 159 -1.35 -9.97 -9.75
N VAL A 160 -0.38 -9.06 -9.69
CA VAL A 160 0.17 -8.41 -10.88
C VAL A 160 0.76 -9.49 -11.79
N PRO A 161 0.41 -9.52 -13.09
CA PRO A 161 0.96 -10.50 -14.01
C PRO A 161 2.45 -10.25 -14.25
N PHE A 162 3.24 -11.33 -14.25
CA PHE A 162 4.59 -11.29 -14.80
C PHE A 162 4.47 -11.24 -16.32
N LYS A 163 4.77 -10.06 -16.89
CA LYS A 163 5.03 -9.89 -18.32
C LYS A 163 6.52 -9.75 -18.54
#